data_AF-X1R125-F1
#
_entry.id   AF-X1R125-F1
#
_cell.length_a   1.000
_cell.length_b   1.000
_cell.length_c   1.000
_cell.angle_alpha   90.00
_cell.angle_beta   90.00
_cell.angle_gamma   90.00
#
_symmetry.space_group_name_H-M   'P 1'
#
loop_
_entity.id
_entity.type
_entity.pdbx_description
1 polymer ?
#
loop_
_entity_poly.entity_id
_entity_poly.type
_entity_poly.pdbx_seq_one_letter_code
_entity_poly.pdbx_strand_id
1 'polypeptide(L)'
;ISKIKNIVRGFQTVSNPTDLGTDATDIDFIEVTKYICDDRDVSALVLLPGFEPPPIKISRLIKNIGAICKKIEKPVVVAFTQTEDRIKFANQLERENIPVFRTPERAVRALGKYMNYYLKT
;
A
#
# COMPACT_ATOMS: atom_id res chain seq x y z
N ILE A 1 -8.18 3.22 13.47
CA ILE A 1 -9.17 4.19 12.94
C ILE A 1 -8.97 5.64 13.45
N SER A 2 -8.99 5.93 14.76
CA SER A 2 -8.90 7.32 15.27
C SER A 2 -7.64 8.07 14.80
N LYS A 3 -6.48 7.39 14.76
CA LYS A 3 -5.22 7.96 14.26
C LYS A 3 -5.28 8.36 12.78
N ILE A 4 -5.96 7.57 11.96
CA ILE A 4 -6.10 7.80 10.51
C ILE A 4 -7.04 8.98 10.26
N LYS A 5 -8.14 9.11 11.01
CA LYS A 5 -9.10 10.23 10.88
C LYS A 5 -8.47 11.61 11.04
N ASN A 6 -7.35 11.74 11.74
CA ASN A 6 -6.64 13.00 11.90
C ASN A 6 -5.74 13.35 10.70
N ILE A 7 -5.47 12.37 9.83
CA ILE A 7 -4.63 12.52 8.62
C ILE A 7 -5.49 12.81 7.40
N VAL A 8 -6.58 12.07 7.24
CA VAL A 8 -7.51 12.24 6.11
C VAL A 8 -8.36 13.49 6.26
N ARG A 9 -8.55 14.21 5.16
CA ARG A 9 -9.20 15.53 5.13
C ARG A 9 -10.57 15.45 4.46
N GLY A 10 -11.64 15.47 5.25
CA GLY A 10 -13.01 15.55 4.74
C GLY A 10 -13.78 14.23 4.87
N PHE A 11 -14.44 13.82 3.79
CA PHE A 11 -15.43 12.73 3.80
C PHE A 11 -14.87 11.36 3.38
N GLN A 12 -13.56 11.13 3.52
CA GLN A 12 -12.94 9.88 3.05
C GLN A 12 -13.29 8.68 3.93
N THR A 13 -13.28 7.49 3.31
CA THR A 13 -13.52 6.23 3.99
C THR A 13 -12.27 5.78 4.75
N VAL A 14 -12.35 5.64 6.07
CA VAL A 14 -11.24 5.18 6.93
C VAL A 14 -11.36 3.71 7.36
N SER A 15 -12.26 2.97 6.74
CA SER A 15 -12.51 1.55 7.00
C SER A 15 -11.74 0.68 5.98
N ASN A 16 -12.41 -0.27 5.33
CA ASN A 16 -11.82 -1.14 4.33
C ASN A 16 -12.64 -1.05 3.02
N PRO A 17 -12.13 -0.40 1.96
CA PRO A 17 -10.78 0.18 1.84
C PRO A 17 -10.60 1.48 2.64
N THR A 18 -9.35 1.78 3.01
CA THR A 18 -8.97 3.11 3.51
C THR A 18 -8.62 4.00 2.32
N ASP A 19 -9.44 5.00 2.06
CA ASP A 19 -9.27 6.03 1.02
C ASP A 19 -8.63 7.27 1.65
N LEU A 20 -7.57 7.80 1.03
CA LEU A 20 -6.86 8.98 1.51
C LEU A 20 -7.28 10.28 0.83
N GLY A 21 -8.07 10.19 -0.24
CA GLY A 21 -8.43 11.33 -1.07
C GLY A 21 -7.30 11.74 -2.02
N THR A 22 -7.63 12.68 -2.90
CA THR A 22 -6.74 13.14 -3.99
C THR A 22 -5.72 14.18 -3.55
N ASP A 23 -5.92 14.78 -2.37
CA ASP A 23 -5.01 15.76 -1.75
C ASP A 23 -4.02 15.12 -0.75
N ALA A 24 -4.06 13.79 -0.64
CA ALA A 24 -3.13 13.03 0.19
C ALA A 24 -1.68 13.27 -0.26
N THR A 25 -0.83 13.60 0.70
CA THR A 25 0.61 13.66 0.46
C THR A 25 1.22 12.26 0.52
N ASP A 26 2.45 12.12 0.03
CA ASP A 26 3.17 10.86 0.22
C ASP A 26 3.48 10.58 1.70
N ILE A 27 3.57 11.61 2.55
CA ILE A 27 3.72 11.45 4.00
C ILE A 27 2.44 10.86 4.60
N ASP A 28 1.28 11.37 4.22
CA ASP A 28 -0.03 10.86 4.67
C ASP A 28 -0.15 9.37 4.33
N PHE A 29 0.23 8.98 3.10
CA PHE A 29 0.23 7.58 2.68
C PHE A 29 1.19 6.71 3.50
N ILE A 30 2.41 7.19 3.76
CA ILE A 30 3.42 6.48 4.55
C ILE A 30 2.94 6.28 5.99
N GLU A 31 2.37 7.31 6.62
CA GLU A 31 1.89 7.24 8.00
C GLU A 31 0.69 6.30 8.14
N VAL A 32 -0.29 6.41 7.23
CA VAL A 32 -1.46 5.52 7.25
C VAL A 32 -1.05 4.08 6.99
N THR A 33 -0.12 3.84 6.05
CA THR A 33 0.42 2.50 5.81
C THR A 33 1.03 1.91 7.07
N LYS A 34 1.84 2.68 7.81
CA LYS A 34 2.42 2.24 9.10
C LYS A 34 1.32 1.91 10.11
N TYR A 35 0.34 2.79 10.28
CA TYR A 35 -0.75 2.54 11.24
C TYR A 35 -1.56 1.28 10.92
N ILE A 36 -1.85 1.02 9.65
CA ILE A 36 -2.56 -0.18 9.22
C ILE A 36 -1.69 -1.42 9.43
N CYS A 37 -0.40 -1.36 9.08
CA CYS A 37 0.52 -2.47 9.29
C CYS A 37 0.73 -2.79 10.78
N ASP A 38 0.68 -1.80 11.67
CA ASP A 38 0.81 -1.99 13.13
C ASP A 38 -0.48 -2.48 13.79
N ASP A 39 -1.64 -2.38 13.11
CA ASP A 39 -2.94 -2.74 13.66
C ASP A 39 -3.10 -4.27 13.75
N ARG A 40 -3.19 -4.83 14.96
CA ARG A 40 -3.25 -6.29 15.18
C ARG A 40 -4.47 -6.96 14.54
N ASP A 41 -5.54 -6.20 14.28
CA ASP A 41 -6.76 -6.74 13.64
C ASP A 41 -6.62 -6.83 12.11
N VAL A 42 -5.54 -6.30 11.53
CA VAL A 42 -5.23 -6.39 10.10
C VAL A 42 -4.24 -7.53 9.86
N SER A 43 -4.66 -8.55 9.11
CA SER A 43 -3.83 -9.72 8.79
C SER A 43 -3.00 -9.55 7.51
N ALA A 44 -3.43 -8.71 6.58
CA ALA A 44 -2.80 -8.55 5.27
C ALA A 44 -3.15 -7.20 4.65
N LEU A 45 -2.34 -6.72 3.70
CA LEU A 45 -2.54 -5.40 3.09
C LEU A 45 -2.35 -5.41 1.56
N VAL A 46 -3.28 -4.75 0.87
CA VAL A 46 -3.12 -4.36 -0.53
C VAL A 46 -2.89 -2.85 -0.57
N LEU A 47 -1.73 -2.44 -1.08
CA LEU A 47 -1.38 -1.02 -1.22
C LEU A 47 -1.63 -0.56 -2.65
N LEU A 48 -2.42 0.51 -2.79
CA LEU A 48 -2.71 1.18 -4.06
C LEU A 48 -2.14 2.60 -4.03
N PRO A 49 -0.82 2.79 -4.22
CA PRO A 49 -0.23 4.12 -4.22
C PRO A 49 -0.76 4.95 -5.39
N GLY A 50 -1.34 6.11 -5.09
CA GLY A 50 -1.68 7.13 -6.09
C GLY A 50 -0.41 7.75 -6.67
N PHE A 51 -0.37 7.93 -7.99
CA PHE A 51 0.75 8.57 -8.68
C PHE A 51 0.45 10.01 -9.09
N GLU A 52 -0.81 10.43 -9.06
CA GLU A 52 -1.28 11.75 -9.51
C GLU A 52 -2.48 12.23 -8.69
N PRO A 53 -2.68 13.55 -8.51
CA PRO A 53 -1.77 14.68 -8.78
C PRO A 53 -1.05 15.15 -7.48
N PRO A 54 -0.25 16.23 -7.47
CA PRO A 54 0.59 16.66 -6.32
C PRO A 54 -0.15 16.70 -4.96
N PRO A 55 0.57 16.52 -3.83
CA PRO A 55 2.02 16.67 -3.66
C PRO A 55 2.81 15.35 -3.47
N ILE A 56 2.40 14.25 -4.10
CA ILE A 56 3.08 12.96 -3.93
C ILE A 56 4.50 12.97 -4.53
N LYS A 57 5.52 12.82 -3.68
CA LYS A 57 6.90 12.51 -4.11
C LYS A 57 7.07 11.00 -4.28
N ILE A 58 6.79 10.49 -5.48
CA ILE A 58 6.75 9.04 -5.77
C ILE A 58 8.04 8.31 -5.34
N SER A 59 9.23 8.86 -5.61
CA SER A 59 10.49 8.21 -5.22
C SER A 59 10.62 8.05 -3.70
N ARG A 60 10.17 9.05 -2.92
CA ARG A 60 10.14 8.97 -1.46
C ARG A 60 9.08 7.98 -0.99
N LEU A 61 7.90 7.99 -1.60
CA LEU A 61 6.83 7.03 -1.31
C LEU A 61 7.31 5.59 -1.49
N ILE A 62 7.85 5.26 -2.67
CA ILE A 62 8.30 3.91 -3.02
C ILE A 62 9.43 3.44 -2.09
N LYS A 63 10.43 4.30 -1.82
CA LYS A 63 11.51 3.99 -0.88
C LYS A 63 10.97 3.68 0.53
N ASN A 64 10.00 4.45 1.02
CA ASN A 64 9.43 4.24 2.35
C ASN A 64 8.52 3.01 2.41
N ILE A 65 7.74 2.73 1.37
CA ILE A 65 6.97 1.47 1.28
C ILE A 65 7.94 0.28 1.38
N GLY A 66 9.06 0.30 0.63
CA GLY A 66 10.10 -0.71 0.72
C GLY A 66 10.62 -0.92 2.15
N ALA A 67 10.95 0.17 2.83
CA ALA A 67 11.42 0.15 4.20
C ALA A 67 10.37 -0.32 5.23
N ILE A 68 9.09 -0.04 5.00
CA ILE A 68 7.99 -0.53 5.85
C ILE A 68 7.81 -2.04 5.64
N CYS A 69 7.72 -2.50 4.40
CA CYS A 69 7.50 -3.91 4.08
C CYS A 69 8.61 -4.82 4.64
N LYS A 70 9.85 -4.34 4.72
CA LYS A 70 10.98 -5.09 5.34
C LYS A 70 10.87 -5.29 6.86
N LYS A 71 10.01 -4.53 7.54
CA LYS A 71 9.90 -4.53 9.02
C LYS A 71 8.64 -5.21 9.52
N ILE A 72 7.75 -5.64 8.63
CA ILE A 72 6.44 -6.19 8.97
C ILE A 72 6.39 -7.66 8.58
N GLU A 73 5.75 -8.47 9.41
CA GLU A 73 5.57 -9.90 9.14
C GLU A 73 4.32 -10.19 8.30
N LYS A 74 3.42 -9.20 8.20
CA LYS A 74 2.16 -9.33 7.47
C LYS A 74 2.40 -9.32 5.96
N PRO A 75 1.72 -10.17 5.19
CA PRO A 75 1.81 -10.16 3.74
C PRO A 75 1.27 -8.83 3.18
N VAL A 76 2.12 -8.14 2.42
CA VAL A 76 1.77 -6.90 1.72
C VAL A 76 2.03 -7.05 0.24
N VAL A 77 1.05 -6.66 -0.56
CA VAL A 77 1.16 -6.58 -2.02
C VAL A 77 0.89 -5.16 -2.48
N VAL A 78 1.57 -4.73 -3.54
CA VAL A 78 1.42 -3.40 -4.12
C VAL A 78 0.78 -3.52 -5.50
N ALA A 79 -0.14 -2.63 -5.86
CA ALA A 79 -0.65 -2.56 -7.22
C ALA A 79 -0.74 -1.13 -7.73
N PHE A 80 -0.24 -0.92 -8.95
CA PHE A 80 -0.40 0.33 -9.69
C PHE A 80 -0.16 0.10 -11.18
N THR A 81 -0.71 0.98 -12.00
CA THR A 81 -0.49 0.96 -13.45
C THR A 81 0.98 1.23 -13.76
N GLN A 82 1.64 0.25 -14.38
CA GLN A 82 3.03 0.32 -14.80
C GLN A 82 3.12 0.94 -16.21
N THR A 83 3.15 2.27 -16.29
CA THR A 83 3.57 2.98 -17.51
C THR A 83 5.10 2.93 -17.65
N GLU A 84 5.65 3.33 -18.80
CA GLU A 84 7.10 3.34 -19.04
C GLU A 84 7.88 4.02 -17.90
N ASP A 85 7.40 5.18 -17.44
CA ASP A 85 8.03 5.93 -16.34
C ASP A 85 7.85 5.30 -14.95
N ARG A 86 6.91 4.38 -14.80
CA ARG A 86 6.55 3.76 -13.50
C ARG A 86 7.12 2.36 -13.33
N ILE A 87 7.51 1.69 -14.41
CA ILE A 87 8.15 0.35 -14.37
C ILE A 87 9.37 0.35 -13.45
N LYS A 88 10.16 1.43 -13.44
CA LYS A 88 11.33 1.55 -12.55
C LYS A 88 10.99 1.42 -11.07
N PHE A 89 9.81 1.89 -10.64
CA PHE A 89 9.36 1.79 -9.26
C PHE A 89 8.86 0.39 -8.91
N ALA A 90 8.21 -0.29 -9.86
CA ALA A 90 7.85 -1.69 -9.70
C ALA A 90 9.12 -2.55 -9.51
N ASN A 91 10.09 -2.38 -10.41
CA ASN A 91 11.39 -3.06 -10.34
C ASN A 91 12.14 -2.76 -9.02
N GLN A 92 12.01 -1.55 -8.48
CA GLN A 92 12.62 -1.19 -7.20
C GLN A 92 12.02 -2.01 -6.05
N LEU A 93 10.69 -2.08 -5.96
CA LEU A 93 10.00 -2.86 -4.92
C LEU A 93 10.23 -4.36 -5.09
N GLU A 94 10.20 -4.87 -6.32
CA GLU A 94 10.44 -6.29 -6.60
C GLU A 94 11.86 -6.73 -6.22
N ARG A 95 12.88 -5.89 -6.41
CA ARG A 95 14.25 -6.15 -5.91
C ARG A 95 14.32 -6.23 -4.38
N GLU A 96 13.33 -5.68 -3.68
CA GLU A 96 13.19 -5.77 -2.23
C GLU A 96 12.28 -6.94 -1.80
N ASN A 97 11.96 -7.87 -2.72
CA ASN A 97 11.04 -9.01 -2.54
C ASN A 97 9.60 -8.61 -2.22
N ILE A 98 9.16 -7.44 -2.68
CA ILE A 98 7.77 -6.97 -2.50
C ILE A 98 6.99 -7.27 -3.78
N PRO A 99 5.91 -8.07 -3.73
CA PRO A 99 5.11 -8.36 -4.91
C PRO A 99 4.41 -7.11 -5.45
N VAL A 100 4.63 -6.79 -6.72
CA VAL A 100 3.98 -5.67 -7.42
C VAL A 100 3.13 -6.18 -8.58
N PHE A 101 1.91 -5.69 -8.68
CA PHE A 101 0.96 -6.07 -9.72
C PHE A 101 0.53 -4.87 -10.56
N ARG A 102 0.25 -5.11 -11.84
CA ARG A 102 -0.23 -4.08 -12.77
C ARG A 102 -1.67 -3.64 -12.50
N THR A 103 -2.46 -4.46 -11.80
CA THR A 103 -3.87 -4.18 -11.50
C THR A 103 -4.24 -4.62 -10.08
N PRO A 104 -5.19 -3.92 -9.43
CA PRO A 104 -5.67 -4.29 -8.10
C PRO A 104 -6.24 -5.72 -8.03
N GLU A 105 -6.97 -6.17 -9.05
CA GLU A 105 -7.60 -7.49 -9.09
C GLU A 105 -6.55 -8.61 -9.04
N ARG A 106 -5.43 -8.43 -9.73
CA ARG A 106 -4.32 -9.38 -9.68
C ARG A 106 -3.68 -9.43 -8.29
N ALA A 107 -3.51 -8.29 -7.65
CA ALA A 107 -2.97 -8.20 -6.29
C ALA A 107 -3.90 -8.87 -5.27
N VAL A 108 -5.19 -8.54 -5.29
CA VAL A 108 -6.20 -9.16 -4.41
C VAL A 108 -6.27 -10.66 -4.65
N ARG A 109 -6.27 -11.12 -5.91
CA ARG A 109 -6.29 -12.56 -6.23
C ARG A 109 -5.05 -13.30 -5.71
N ALA A 110 -3.87 -12.71 -5.87
CA ALA A 110 -2.63 -13.30 -5.38
C ALA A 110 -2.62 -13.37 -3.85
N LEU A 111 -2.95 -12.27 -3.17
CA LEU A 111 -3.01 -12.21 -1.72
C LEU A 111 -4.07 -13.16 -1.15
N GLY A 112 -5.27 -13.20 -1.75
CA GLY A 112 -6.33 -14.11 -1.33
C GLY A 112 -5.92 -15.58 -1.44
N LYS A 113 -5.18 -15.97 -2.49
CA LYS A 113 -4.61 -17.32 -2.60
C LYS A 113 -3.58 -17.61 -1.52
N TYR A 114 -2.69 -16.64 -1.23
CA TYR A 114 -1.71 -16.77 -0.16
C TYR A 114 -2.38 -16.94 1.21
N MET A 115 -3.37 -16.11 1.52
CA MET A 115 -4.13 -16.21 2.77
C MET A 115 -4.86 -17.53 2.89
N ASN A 116 -5.49 -18.02 1.81
CA ASN A 116 -6.15 -19.33 1.80
C ASN A 116 -5.18 -20.49 2.01
N TYR A 117 -3.94 -20.38 1.55
CA TYR A 117 -2.90 -21.37 1.82
C TYR A 117 -2.49 -21.31 3.30
N TYR A 118 -2.17 -20.11 3.79
CA TYR A 118 -1.71 -19.88 5.16
C TYR A 118 -2.73 -20.31 6.22
N LEU A 119 -4.02 -20.02 6.02
CA LEU A 119 -5.10 -20.36 6.96
C LEU A 119 -5.54 -21.84 6.90
N LYS A 120 -5.11 -22.60 5.89
CA LYS A 120 -5.40 -24.04 5.78
C LYS A 120 -4.29 -24.91 6.39
N THR A 121 -3.17 -24.31 6.74
CA THR A 121 -2.13 -24.88 7.62
C THR A 121 -2.45 -24.58 9.07
#